data_AF-A0A961TBJ6-F1
#
_entry.id   AF-A0A961TBJ6-F1
#
_cell.length_a   1.000
_cell.length_b   1.000
_cell.length_c   1.000
_cell.angle_alpha   90.00
_cell.angle_beta   90.00
_cell.angle_gamma   90.00
#
_symmetry.space_group_name_H-M   'P 1'
#
loop_
_entity.id
_entity.type
_entity.pdbx_description
1 polymer ?
#
loop_
_entity_poly.entity_id
_entity_poly.type
_entity_poly.pdbx_seq_one_letter_code
_entity_poly.pdbx_strand_id
1 'polypeptide(L)'
;MLLRRNRTFGEPKIAIASRSNHIYSPPMTTHSPAASRSPNLPLAYTLGLAGVVIFGVTLPVTRLALTDFSPWFITFARALLGAGAALVFLVMSRRRLRHVQDGRIFLAGLFLIFGFPAFMALAMQTVPASHGGVVLGILPIATAAIAALVAGERHSRRFWLLCIFGAIIVTAYSLGRGEGTSHGASLGDLWLLLAGLCAS
;
A
#
# COMPACT_ATOMS: atom_id res chain seq x y z
N MET A 1 -26.99 -44.19 91.65
CA MET A 1 -26.48 -43.46 92.83
C MET A 1 -25.60 -42.31 92.32
N LEU A 2 -26.09 -41.07 92.48
CA LEU A 2 -25.41 -39.74 92.43
C LEU A 2 -24.66 -39.33 91.13
N LEU A 3 -25.18 -38.46 90.25
CA LEU A 3 -25.41 -36.99 90.30
C LEU A 3 -24.17 -36.09 90.53
N ARG A 4 -24.18 -34.99 89.74
CA ARG A 4 -23.48 -33.68 89.82
C ARG A 4 -22.11 -33.57 89.12
N ARG A 5 -21.99 -32.78 88.03
CA ARG A 5 -22.06 -31.30 87.87
C ARG A 5 -20.69 -30.66 88.08
N ASN A 6 -20.10 -30.11 87.01
CA ASN A 6 -19.82 -28.68 86.98
C ASN A 6 -19.55 -28.13 85.57
N ARG A 7 -20.19 -27.00 85.29
CA ARG A 7 -19.90 -26.11 84.17
C ARG A 7 -18.60 -25.36 84.48
N THR A 8 -17.73 -25.22 83.50
CA THR A 8 -16.89 -24.02 83.36
C THR A 8 -16.94 -23.58 81.91
N PHE A 9 -17.54 -22.40 81.75
CA PHE A 9 -17.50 -21.58 80.55
C PHE A 9 -16.06 -21.39 80.08
N GLY A 10 -15.84 -21.58 78.78
CA GLY A 10 -14.59 -21.27 78.09
C GLY A 10 -14.88 -21.01 76.62
N GLU A 11 -15.25 -19.77 76.32
CA GLU A 11 -15.07 -19.04 75.04
C GLU A 11 -15.01 -19.88 73.74
N PRO A 12 -16.00 -19.79 72.83
CA PRO A 12 -15.80 -20.23 71.47
C PRO A 12 -14.81 -19.28 70.77
N LYS A 13 -13.58 -19.74 70.55
CA LYS A 13 -12.60 -19.10 69.67
C LYS A 13 -13.18 -18.98 68.26
N ILE A 14 -13.72 -17.80 67.94
CA ILE A 14 -14.05 -17.41 66.56
C ILE A 14 -12.71 -17.25 65.84
N ALA A 15 -12.25 -18.35 65.22
CA ALA A 15 -11.09 -18.35 64.36
C ALA A 15 -11.45 -17.54 63.09
N ILE A 16 -10.95 -16.31 63.05
CA ILE A 16 -10.88 -15.48 61.86
C ILE A 16 -9.98 -16.21 60.85
N ALA A 17 -10.59 -17.04 60.00
CA ALA A 17 -9.94 -17.57 58.82
C ALA A 17 -9.80 -16.41 57.82
N SER A 18 -8.70 -15.67 57.98
CA SER A 18 -8.15 -14.77 56.97
C SER A 18 -7.96 -15.56 55.68
N ARG A 19 -8.90 -15.39 54.75
CA ARG A 19 -8.82 -15.95 53.41
C ARG A 19 -7.69 -15.23 52.68
N SER A 20 -6.53 -15.85 52.66
CA SER A 20 -5.38 -15.38 51.89
C SER A 20 -5.78 -15.24 50.42
N ASN A 21 -5.77 -14.01 49.93
CA ASN A 21 -5.75 -13.67 48.51
C ASN A 21 -4.57 -14.39 47.83
N HIS A 22 -4.78 -15.59 47.32
CA HIS A 22 -3.97 -16.11 46.24
C HIS A 22 -4.71 -15.87 44.93
N ILE A 23 -4.71 -14.59 44.53
CA ILE A 23 -4.90 -14.21 43.14
C ILE A 23 -3.66 -14.75 42.43
N TYR A 24 -3.82 -15.84 41.68
CA TYR A 24 -2.83 -16.31 40.75
C TYR A 24 -2.76 -15.27 39.61
N SER A 25 -1.88 -14.28 39.74
CA SER A 25 -1.56 -13.37 38.64
C SER A 25 -0.70 -14.16 37.65
N PRO A 26 -1.16 -14.42 36.41
CA PRO A 26 -0.28 -15.00 35.40
C PRO A 26 0.94 -14.08 35.22
N PRO A 27 2.13 -14.62 34.93
CA PRO A 27 3.29 -13.78 34.64
C PRO A 27 2.90 -12.84 33.50
N MET A 28 2.96 -11.53 33.76
CA MET A 28 2.91 -10.55 32.69
C MET A 28 4.07 -10.90 31.76
N THR A 29 3.76 -11.50 30.61
CA THR A 29 4.69 -11.47 29.49
C THR A 29 4.87 -9.99 29.18
N THR A 30 5.98 -9.44 29.64
CA THR A 30 6.46 -8.14 29.19
C THR A 30 6.71 -8.33 27.70
N HIS A 31 5.69 -8.05 26.88
CA HIS A 31 5.91 -7.77 25.48
C HIS A 31 6.82 -6.56 25.47
N SER A 32 8.12 -6.83 25.36
CA SER A 32 9.14 -5.81 25.12
C SER A 32 8.60 -4.95 24.00
N PRO A 33 8.31 -3.65 24.23
CA PRO A 33 7.80 -2.80 23.17
C PRO A 33 8.85 -2.86 22.06
N ALA A 34 8.46 -3.41 20.92
CA ALA A 34 9.30 -3.43 19.74
C ALA A 34 9.75 -1.98 19.53
N ALA A 35 11.05 -1.74 19.62
CA ALA A 35 11.64 -0.41 19.57
C ALA A 35 11.00 0.39 18.42
N SER A 36 10.20 1.40 18.77
CA SER A 36 9.58 2.29 17.81
C SER A 36 10.70 3.10 17.17
N ARG A 37 11.26 2.61 16.05
CA ARG A 37 12.15 3.41 15.22
C ARG A 37 11.37 4.66 14.81
N SER A 38 11.85 5.83 15.21
CA SER A 38 11.36 7.09 14.66
C SER A 38 11.52 7.02 13.13
N PRO A 39 10.46 7.26 12.35
CA PRO A 39 10.57 7.22 10.91
C PRO A 39 11.56 8.31 10.47
N ASN A 40 12.56 7.92 9.68
CA ASN A 40 13.46 8.88 9.03
C ASN A 40 12.66 9.63 7.94
N LEU A 41 11.91 10.64 8.35
CA LEU A 41 11.09 11.50 7.47
C LEU A 41 11.84 11.98 6.22
N PRO A 42 13.09 12.50 6.29
CA PRO A 42 13.80 12.94 5.10
C PRO A 42 14.06 11.79 4.12
N LEU A 43 14.41 10.60 4.62
CA LEU A 43 14.65 9.42 3.79
C LEU A 43 13.34 8.97 3.09
N ALA A 44 12.22 9.00 3.81
CA ALA A 44 10.91 8.65 3.27
C ALA A 44 10.52 9.61 2.13
N TYR A 45 10.71 10.92 2.30
CA TYR A 45 10.44 11.90 1.24
C TYR A 45 11.38 11.75 0.05
N THR A 46 12.67 11.48 0.27
CA THR A 46 13.62 11.27 -0.84
C THR A 46 13.30 10.01 -1.64
N LEU A 47 12.95 8.91 -0.97
CA LEU A 47 12.56 7.66 -1.64
C LEU A 47 11.24 7.82 -2.39
N GLY A 48 10.28 8.55 -1.81
CA GLY A 48 9.03 8.91 -2.49
C GLY A 48 9.27 9.74 -3.75
N LEU A 49 10.10 10.79 -3.66
CA LEU A 49 10.46 11.62 -4.81
C LEU A 49 11.18 10.81 -5.90
N ALA A 50 12.14 9.96 -5.51
CA ALA A 50 12.82 9.07 -6.45
C ALA A 50 11.84 8.15 -7.17
N GLY A 51 10.88 7.57 -6.44
CA GLY A 51 9.81 6.75 -7.01
C GLY A 51 8.96 7.53 -8.02
N VAL A 52 8.55 8.76 -7.69
CA VAL A 52 7.76 9.62 -8.60
C VAL A 52 8.54 9.95 -9.87
N VAL A 53 9.84 10.26 -9.77
CA VAL A 53 10.69 10.57 -10.93
C VAL A 53 10.85 9.34 -11.83
N ILE A 54 11.17 8.17 -11.25
CA ILE A 54 11.31 6.91 -11.99
C ILE A 54 9.99 6.55 -12.69
N PHE A 55 8.86 6.71 -11.99
CA PHE A 55 7.54 6.45 -12.54
C PHE A 55 7.18 7.42 -13.67
N GLY A 56 7.44 8.72 -13.50
CA GLY A 56 7.14 9.74 -14.51
C GLY A 56 7.87 9.55 -15.83
N VAL A 57 9.12 9.04 -15.79
CA VAL A 57 9.91 8.74 -17.01
C VAL A 57 9.43 7.48 -17.73
N THR A 58 8.61 6.64 -17.09
CA THR A 58 8.19 5.35 -17.65
C THR A 58 7.43 5.48 -18.97
N LEU A 59 6.48 6.41 -19.08
CA LEU A 59 5.66 6.55 -20.30
C LEU A 59 6.48 7.06 -21.50
N PRO A 60 7.29 8.13 -21.38
CA PRO A 60 8.18 8.55 -22.47
C PRO A 60 9.12 7.43 -22.94
N VAL A 61 9.74 6.70 -21.99
CA VAL A 61 10.64 5.59 -22.34
C VAL A 61 9.90 4.43 -22.99
N THR A 62 8.68 4.13 -22.54
CA THR A 62 7.85 3.06 -23.15
C THR A 62 7.45 3.45 -24.57
N ARG A 63 7.03 4.70 -24.79
CA ARG A 63 6.70 5.22 -26.13
C ARG A 63 7.91 5.17 -27.06
N LEU A 64 9.10 5.50 -26.55
CA LEU A 64 10.35 5.40 -27.30
C LEU A 64 10.69 3.94 -27.60
N ALA A 65 10.60 3.03 -26.63
CA ALA A 65 10.90 1.61 -26.85
C ALA A 65 9.95 0.94 -27.86
N LEU A 66 8.71 1.43 -27.97
CA LEU A 66 7.74 0.94 -28.95
C LEU A 66 8.10 1.25 -30.41
N THR A 67 9.11 2.08 -30.68
CA THR A 67 9.61 2.28 -32.05
C THR A 67 10.32 1.04 -32.58
N ASP A 68 11.00 0.31 -31.70
CA ASP A 68 11.87 -0.80 -32.07
C ASP A 68 11.34 -2.15 -31.57
N PHE A 69 10.47 -2.15 -30.56
CA PHE A 69 9.99 -3.35 -29.89
C PHE A 69 8.45 -3.44 -29.83
N SER A 70 7.93 -4.66 -29.79
CA SER A 70 6.51 -4.89 -29.59
C SER A 70 6.08 -4.63 -28.13
N PRO A 71 4.80 -4.24 -27.90
CA PRO A 71 4.26 -4.04 -26.54
C PRO A 71 4.41 -5.27 -25.63
N TRP A 72 4.24 -6.45 -26.21
CA TRP A 72 4.38 -7.72 -25.51
C TRP A 72 5.82 -7.95 -25.07
N PHE A 73 6.78 -7.69 -25.96
CA PHE A 73 8.20 -7.81 -25.62
C PHE A 73 8.56 -6.89 -24.45
N ILE A 74 8.16 -5.61 -24.51
CA ILE A 74 8.41 -4.65 -23.42
C ILE A 74 7.78 -5.13 -22.10
N THR A 75 6.55 -5.65 -22.16
CA THR A 75 5.84 -6.17 -20.98
C THR A 75 6.58 -7.35 -20.36
N PHE A 76 6.94 -8.36 -21.15
CA PHE A 76 7.65 -9.54 -20.65
C PHE A 76 9.07 -9.21 -20.19
N ALA A 77 9.77 -8.28 -20.86
CA ALA A 77 11.07 -7.79 -20.43
C ALA A 77 10.98 -7.12 -19.05
N ARG A 78 9.98 -6.26 -18.82
CA ARG A 78 9.73 -5.65 -17.50
C ARG A 78 9.42 -6.71 -16.44
N ALA A 79 8.60 -7.70 -16.76
CA ALA A 79 8.27 -8.79 -15.85
C ALA A 79 9.52 -9.61 -15.48
N LEU A 80 10.37 -9.91 -16.46
CA LEU A 80 11.63 -10.63 -16.25
C LEU A 80 12.59 -9.84 -15.36
N LEU A 81 12.76 -8.54 -15.62
CA LEU A 81 13.61 -7.67 -14.80
C LEU A 81 13.07 -7.56 -13.37
N GLY A 82 11.76 -7.40 -13.20
CA GLY A 82 11.11 -7.35 -11.89
C GLY A 82 11.27 -8.67 -11.12
N ALA A 83 11.06 -9.81 -11.78
CA ALA A 83 11.27 -11.14 -11.21
C ALA A 83 12.74 -11.37 -10.84
N GLY A 84 13.68 -10.96 -11.69
CA GLY A 84 15.12 -11.03 -11.42
C GLY A 84 15.52 -10.20 -10.20
N ALA A 85 15.07 -8.95 -10.13
CA ALA A 85 15.32 -8.08 -8.97
C ALA A 85 14.72 -8.65 -7.68
N ALA A 86 13.49 -9.17 -7.75
CA ALA A 86 12.84 -9.84 -6.61
C ALA A 86 13.61 -11.09 -6.17
N LEU A 87 14.11 -11.89 -7.12
CA LEU A 87 14.91 -13.08 -6.84
C LEU A 87 16.25 -12.72 -6.18
N VAL A 88 16.96 -11.72 -6.71
CA VAL A 88 18.21 -11.21 -6.10
C VAL A 88 17.94 -10.74 -4.67
N PHE A 89 16.89 -9.95 -4.47
CA PHE A 89 16.50 -9.48 -3.14
C PHE A 89 16.16 -10.63 -2.19
N LEU A 90 15.45 -11.66 -2.66
CA LEU A 90 15.10 -12.84 -1.87
C LEU A 90 16.34 -13.63 -1.44
N VAL A 91 17.27 -13.87 -2.38
CA VAL A 91 18.54 -14.58 -2.12
C VAL A 91 19.40 -13.81 -1.11
N MET A 92 19.52 -12.49 -1.27
CA MET A 92 20.29 -11.63 -0.37
C MET A 92 19.65 -11.52 1.02
N SER A 93 18.32 -11.48 1.11
CA SER A 93 17.60 -11.31 2.37
C SER A 93 17.62 -12.58 3.24
N ARG A 94 17.95 -13.74 2.68
CA ARG A 94 18.01 -15.05 3.37
C ARG A 94 16.74 -15.37 4.20
N ARG A 95 15.59 -14.75 3.87
CA ARG A 95 14.34 -14.90 4.60
C ARG A 95 13.69 -16.23 4.22
N ARG A 96 13.10 -16.93 5.21
CA ARG A 96 12.26 -18.10 4.92
C ARG A 96 11.07 -17.66 4.06
N LEU A 97 10.87 -18.36 2.95
CA LEU A 97 9.68 -18.21 2.12
C LEU A 97 8.46 -18.54 2.97
N ARG A 98 7.70 -17.52 3.34
CA ARG A 98 6.38 -17.72 3.94
C ARG A 98 5.45 -18.07 2.79
N HIS A 99 4.89 -19.27 2.79
CA HIS A 99 3.81 -19.61 1.88
C HIS A 99 2.59 -18.77 2.26
N VAL A 100 2.39 -17.66 1.55
CA VAL A 100 1.18 -16.86 1.64
C VAL A 100 0.26 -17.36 0.53
N GLN A 101 -0.68 -18.25 0.87
CA GLN A 101 -1.72 -18.71 -0.05
C GLN A 101 -2.88 -17.70 -0.05
N ASP A 102 -2.58 -16.44 -0.33
CA ASP A 102 -3.60 -15.41 -0.47
C ASP A 102 -3.77 -15.09 -1.95
N GLY A 103 -4.92 -15.50 -2.50
CA GLY A 103 -5.28 -15.22 -3.89
C GLY A 103 -5.28 -13.72 -4.21
N ARG A 104 -5.46 -12.85 -3.21
CA ARG A 104 -5.43 -11.38 -3.38
C ARG A 104 -4.04 -10.88 -3.72
N ILE A 105 -3.00 -11.43 -3.08
CA ILE A 105 -1.60 -11.05 -3.36
C ILE A 105 -1.18 -11.55 -4.74
N PHE A 106 -1.59 -12.77 -5.09
CA PHE A 106 -1.37 -13.31 -6.43
C PHE A 106 -2.03 -12.42 -7.49
N LEU A 107 -3.28 -12.03 -7.28
CA LEU A 107 -4.03 -11.22 -8.23
C LEU A 107 -3.44 -9.80 -8.36
N ALA A 108 -3.03 -9.19 -7.24
CA ALA A 108 -2.32 -7.91 -7.26
C ALA A 108 -0.99 -8.00 -8.03
N GLY A 109 -0.21 -9.06 -7.81
CA GLY A 109 1.02 -9.31 -8.56
C GLY A 109 0.76 -9.48 -10.06
N LEU A 110 -0.27 -10.24 -10.43
CA LEU A 110 -0.65 -10.47 -11.83
C LEU A 110 -1.00 -9.15 -12.54
N PHE A 111 -1.82 -8.31 -11.92
CA PHE A 111 -2.22 -7.03 -12.51
C PHE A 111 -1.08 -6.01 -12.54
N LEU A 112 -0.26 -5.92 -11.50
CA LEU A 112 0.85 -4.97 -11.46
C LEU A 112 2.01 -5.34 -12.40
N ILE A 113 2.29 -6.64 -12.55
CA ILE A 113 3.42 -7.11 -13.36
C ILE A 113 3.04 -7.25 -14.84
N PHE A 114 1.83 -7.73 -15.13
CA PHE A 114 1.39 -8.00 -16.50
C PHE A 114 0.31 -7.05 -16.97
N GLY A 115 -0.76 -6.86 -16.18
CA GLY A 115 -1.92 -6.05 -16.59
C GLY A 115 -1.58 -4.60 -16.89
N PHE A 116 -1.10 -3.86 -15.89
CA PHE A 116 -0.75 -2.45 -16.02
C PHE A 116 0.30 -2.20 -17.11
N PRO A 117 1.46 -2.90 -17.16
CA PRO A 117 2.44 -2.66 -18.21
C PRO A 117 1.96 -3.01 -19.61
N ALA A 118 1.16 -4.08 -19.77
CA ALA A 118 0.58 -4.45 -21.06
C ALA A 118 -0.37 -3.39 -21.58
N PHE A 119 -1.37 -3.01 -20.78
CA PHE A 119 -2.36 -2.01 -21.19
C PHE A 119 -1.73 -0.63 -21.38
N MET A 120 -0.74 -0.26 -20.56
CA MET A 120 0.04 0.95 -20.75
C MET A 120 0.82 0.92 -22.07
N ALA A 121 1.49 -0.18 -22.41
CA ALA A 121 2.21 -0.31 -23.68
C ALA A 121 1.27 -0.33 -24.90
N LEU A 122 0.06 -0.92 -24.76
CA LEU A 122 -0.98 -0.86 -25.79
C LEU A 122 -1.49 0.57 -25.99
N ALA A 123 -1.78 1.29 -24.91
CA ALA A 123 -2.17 2.70 -24.97
C ALA A 123 -1.10 3.56 -25.65
N MET A 124 0.18 3.34 -25.30
CA MET A 124 1.30 4.10 -25.85
C MET A 124 1.56 3.83 -27.33
N GLN A 125 0.83 2.95 -28.03
CA GLN A 125 0.89 2.91 -29.49
C GLN A 125 0.10 4.06 -30.13
N THR A 126 -1.04 4.41 -29.57
CA THR A 126 -1.98 5.38 -30.15
C THR A 126 -2.01 6.72 -29.40
N VAL A 127 -1.64 6.71 -28.11
CA VAL A 127 -1.69 7.90 -27.25
C VAL A 127 -0.29 8.48 -27.02
N PRO A 128 -0.11 9.82 -27.12
CA PRO A 128 1.11 10.49 -26.70
C PRO A 128 1.43 10.24 -25.22
N ALA A 129 2.72 10.16 -24.88
CA ALA A 129 3.16 9.94 -23.49
C ALA A 129 2.74 11.07 -22.53
N SER A 130 2.64 12.30 -23.04
CA SER A 130 2.13 13.48 -22.33
C SER A 130 0.68 13.28 -21.89
N HIS A 131 -0.21 12.94 -22.82
CA HIS A 131 -1.62 12.67 -22.54
C HIS A 131 -1.79 11.50 -21.56
N GLY A 132 -1.10 10.38 -21.80
CA GLY A 132 -1.14 9.23 -20.89
C GLY A 132 -0.62 9.55 -19.48
N GLY A 133 0.41 10.40 -19.38
CA GLY A 133 0.97 10.83 -18.09
C GLY A 133 0.03 11.70 -17.29
N VAL A 134 -0.74 12.55 -17.96
CA VAL A 134 -1.79 13.37 -17.34
C VAL A 134 -2.88 12.48 -16.75
N VAL A 135 -3.41 11.55 -17.56
CA VAL A 135 -4.48 10.63 -17.14
C VAL A 135 -4.04 9.78 -15.95
N LEU A 136 -2.88 9.14 -16.04
CA LEU A 136 -2.35 8.32 -14.95
C LEU A 136 -1.93 9.15 -13.73
N GLY A 137 -1.56 10.42 -13.89
CA GLY A 137 -1.22 11.32 -12.79
C GLY A 137 -2.43 11.78 -11.98
N ILE A 138 -3.62 11.83 -12.58
CA ILE A 138 -4.88 12.18 -11.91
C ILE A 138 -5.40 11.00 -11.08
N LEU A 139 -5.13 9.76 -11.48
CA LEU A 139 -5.64 8.56 -10.79
C LEU A 139 -5.28 8.50 -9.30
N PRO A 140 -4.03 8.70 -8.87
CA PRO A 140 -3.69 8.70 -7.44
C PRO A 140 -4.48 9.74 -6.64
N ILE A 141 -4.79 10.89 -7.24
CA ILE A 141 -5.62 11.93 -6.61
C ILE A 141 -7.06 11.42 -6.46
N ALA A 142 -7.60 10.76 -7.49
CA ALA A 142 -8.92 10.14 -7.44
C ALA A 142 -8.98 9.02 -6.39
N THR A 143 -7.98 8.15 -6.32
CA THR A 143 -7.86 7.08 -5.31
C THR A 143 -7.81 7.67 -3.90
N ALA A 144 -7.02 8.72 -3.69
CA ALA A 144 -6.96 9.42 -2.39
C ALA A 144 -8.30 10.06 -2.01
N ALA A 145 -9.02 10.63 -2.99
CA ALA A 145 -10.35 11.19 -2.75
C ALA A 145 -11.38 10.12 -2.37
N ILE A 146 -11.40 9.00 -3.10
CA ILE A 146 -12.28 7.87 -2.80
C ILE A 146 -11.93 7.29 -1.42
N ALA A 147 -10.64 7.12 -1.10
CA ALA A 147 -10.22 6.67 0.22
C ALA A 147 -10.67 7.62 1.34
N ALA A 148 -10.55 8.93 1.15
CA ALA A 148 -11.03 9.92 2.11
C ALA A 148 -12.55 9.84 2.33
N LEU A 149 -13.33 9.57 1.27
CA LEU A 149 -14.79 9.47 1.34
C LEU A 149 -15.28 8.12 1.91
N VAL A 150 -14.68 7.01 1.47
CA VAL A 150 -15.14 5.64 1.79
C VAL A 150 -14.52 5.15 3.10
N ALA A 151 -13.22 5.36 3.31
CA ALA A 151 -12.50 4.91 4.50
C ALA A 151 -12.44 5.98 5.61
N GLY A 152 -12.93 7.19 5.35
CA GLY A 152 -12.92 8.29 6.33
C GLY A 152 -11.52 8.80 6.66
N GLU A 153 -10.53 8.52 5.82
CA GLU A 153 -9.13 8.89 6.06
C GLU A 153 -8.94 10.41 5.97
N ARG A 154 -8.52 11.02 7.10
CA ARG A 154 -8.31 12.46 7.21
C ARG A 154 -6.95 12.87 6.63
N HIS A 155 -6.95 13.21 5.35
CA HIS A 155 -5.81 13.82 4.67
C HIS A 155 -5.64 15.30 5.08
N SER A 156 -4.39 15.78 5.17
CA SER A 156 -4.10 17.15 5.60
C SER A 156 -4.52 18.21 4.56
N ARG A 157 -4.83 19.44 4.98
CA ARG A 157 -5.14 20.54 4.05
C ARG A 157 -4.00 20.82 3.05
N ARG A 158 -2.75 20.65 3.48
CA ARG A 158 -1.55 20.85 2.64
C ARG A 158 -1.46 19.83 1.50
N PHE A 159 -1.89 18.59 1.76
CA PHE A 159 -1.96 17.54 0.75
C PHE A 159 -2.90 17.94 -0.39
N TRP A 160 -4.12 18.37 -0.06
CA TRP A 160 -5.09 18.82 -1.05
C TRP A 160 -4.62 20.02 -1.87
N LEU A 161 -3.99 21.00 -1.22
CA LEU A 161 -3.41 22.14 -1.94
C LEU A 161 -2.35 21.70 -2.96
N LEU A 162 -1.45 20.80 -2.57
CA LEU A 162 -0.42 20.25 -3.46
C LEU A 162 -1.02 19.40 -4.59
N CYS A 163 -2.05 18.59 -4.32
CA CYS A 163 -2.75 17.81 -5.33
C CYS A 163 -3.43 18.70 -6.38
N ILE A 164 -4.17 19.73 -5.93
CA ILE A 164 -4.82 20.69 -6.83
C ILE A 164 -3.78 21.47 -7.63
N PHE A 165 -2.70 21.93 -6.99
CA PHE A 165 -1.61 22.63 -7.66
C PHE A 165 -0.95 21.77 -8.74
N GLY A 166 -0.64 20.50 -8.43
CA GLY A 166 -0.11 19.54 -9.39
C GLY A 166 -1.08 19.28 -10.55
N ALA A 167 -2.38 19.08 -10.24
CA ALA A 167 -3.42 18.88 -11.26
C ALA A 167 -3.54 20.08 -12.21
N ILE A 168 -3.46 21.31 -11.70
CA ILE A 168 -3.47 22.54 -12.52
C ILE A 168 -2.25 22.56 -13.46
N ILE A 169 -1.04 22.30 -12.96
CA ILE A 169 0.18 22.28 -13.78
C ILE A 169 0.06 21.26 -14.91
N VAL A 170 -0.37 20.05 -14.58
CA VAL A 170 -0.51 18.94 -15.53
C VAL A 170 -1.58 19.25 -16.59
N THR A 171 -2.73 19.80 -16.18
CA THR A 171 -3.82 20.18 -17.08
C THR A 171 -3.39 21.33 -18.00
N ALA A 172 -2.74 22.36 -17.46
CA ALA A 172 -2.24 23.49 -18.24
C ALA A 172 -1.18 23.07 -19.26
N TYR A 173 -0.27 22.17 -18.88
CA TYR A 173 0.72 21.59 -19.78
C TYR A 173 0.07 20.81 -20.93
N SER A 174 -0.95 20.00 -20.64
CA SER A 174 -1.67 19.23 -21.66
C SER A 174 -2.44 20.13 -22.64
N LEU A 175 -3.15 21.14 -22.12
CA LEU A 175 -3.85 22.13 -22.95
C LEU A 175 -2.90 22.91 -23.86
N GLY A 176 -1.70 23.27 -23.35
CA GLY A 176 -0.67 23.97 -24.12
C GLY A 176 -0.09 23.17 -25.29
N ARG A 177 -0.28 21.83 -25.34
CA ARG A 177 0.16 20.98 -26.45
C ARG A 177 -0.90 20.68 -27.51
N GLY A 178 -2.12 21.23 -27.36
CA GLY A 178 -3.22 20.98 -28.32
C GLY A 178 -3.75 19.54 -28.29
N GLU A 179 -3.38 18.76 -27.26
CA GLU A 179 -3.80 17.36 -27.08
C GLU A 179 -5.24 17.24 -26.55
N GLY A 180 -5.84 18.35 -26.10
CA GLY A 180 -7.21 18.39 -25.57
C GLY A 180 -8.31 18.56 -26.62
N THR A 181 -7.98 18.54 -27.93
CA THR A 181 -8.92 18.95 -28.99
C THR A 181 -9.30 17.82 -29.97
N SER A 182 -8.71 16.62 -29.86
CA SER A 182 -9.16 15.47 -30.66
C SER A 182 -10.46 14.90 -30.10
N HIS A 183 -11.54 15.14 -30.84
CA HIS A 183 -12.89 14.68 -30.54
C HIS A 183 -12.98 13.14 -30.60
N GLY A 184 -13.32 12.51 -29.47
CA GLY A 184 -13.70 11.09 -29.37
C GLY A 184 -12.79 10.29 -28.44
N ALA A 185 -13.40 9.51 -27.54
CA ALA A 185 -12.68 8.51 -26.75
C ALA A 185 -11.93 7.57 -27.70
N SER A 186 -10.61 7.63 -27.70
CA SER A 186 -9.79 6.77 -28.55
C SER A 186 -9.68 5.39 -27.90
N LEU A 187 -9.40 4.36 -28.71
CA LEU A 187 -9.10 3.02 -28.19
C LEU A 187 -7.91 3.06 -27.20
N GLY A 188 -7.00 4.03 -27.37
CA GLY A 188 -5.88 4.26 -26.48
C GLY A 188 -6.28 4.74 -25.08
N ASP A 189 -7.32 5.56 -24.97
CA ASP A 189 -7.83 6.04 -23.69
C ASP A 189 -8.47 4.90 -22.90
N LEU A 190 -9.17 3.98 -23.59
CA LEU A 190 -9.68 2.76 -22.98
C LEU A 190 -8.55 1.91 -22.40
N TRP A 191 -7.45 1.75 -23.13
CA TRP A 191 -6.27 1.04 -22.62
C TRP A 191 -5.63 1.75 -21.42
N LEU A 192 -5.58 3.09 -21.37
CA LEU A 192 -5.11 3.83 -20.20
C LEU A 192 -6.00 3.64 -18.97
N LEU A 193 -7.32 3.63 -19.17
CA LEU A 193 -8.28 3.38 -18.08
C LEU A 193 -8.13 1.96 -17.54
N LEU A 194 -7.99 0.96 -18.42
CA LEU A 194 -7.74 -0.42 -18.01
C LEU A 194 -6.40 -0.59 -17.29
N ALA A 195 -5.36 0.11 -17.75
CA ALA A 195 -4.08 0.14 -17.05
C ALA A 195 -4.25 0.71 -15.63
N GLY A 196 -4.91 1.86 -15.52
CA GLY A 196 -5.20 2.49 -14.24
C GLY A 196 -5.99 1.61 -13.28
N LEU A 197 -6.98 0.88 -13.80
CA LEU A 197 -7.77 -0.08 -13.03
C LEU A 197 -6.92 -1.26 -12.52
N CYS A 198 -5.99 -1.76 -13.34
CA CYS A 198 -5.07 -2.83 -12.92
C CYS A 198 -4.09 -2.36 -11.83
N ALA A 199 -3.85 -1.05 -11.71
CA ALA A 199 -2.94 -0.48 -10.72
C ALA A 199 -3.65 -0.05 -9.41
N SER A 200 -4.98 -0.17 -9.34
CA SER A 200 -5.81 0.27 -8.20
C SER A 200 -6.24 -0.92 -7.34
#